data_AF-A0A7S1ATL0-F1
#
_entry.id   AF-A0A7S1ATL0-F1
#
_cell.length_a   1.000
_cell.length_b   1.000
_cell.length_c   1.000
_cell.angle_alpha   90.00
_cell.angle_beta   90.00
_cell.angle_gamma   90.00
#
_symmetry.space_group_name_H-M   'P 1'
#
loop_
_entity.id
_entity.type
_entity.pdbx_description
1 polymer ?
#
loop_
_entity_poly.entity_id
_entity_poly.type
_entity_poly.pdbx_seq_one_letter_code
_entity_poly.pdbx_strand_id
1 'polypeptide(L)'
;VFFFLLTKVMKSPSTRPVRRAWEIASQILAKPVVGNRLSALVPSAFAPTSEDDIEIAGHLRWMEQKDILGQDMLLLGPPGALRRHLALRFCESLGREAEVLTVTRDTTEADLKQRRELTSGPDGTHTTYSDSMPVRCALMGRVLILDGIEKAERNVLPTLNNLLENREMALDDGRFMIAARRFDALAGDTSGFERVHDNFRVIALALPCPPCVGNPLDPPLRSRFQARVIAPPIVTSAPGPQIPEGLVRRLAALQKAINERALGTVTLPGARLPAFS
;
A
#
# COMPACT_ATOMS: atom_id res chain seq x y z
N VAL A 1 9.22 7.38 -19.00
CA VAL A 1 9.59 7.14 -20.42
C VAL A 1 8.60 6.22 -21.15
N PHE A 2 8.20 5.07 -20.59
CA PHE A 2 7.20 4.16 -21.21
C PHE A 2 5.82 4.82 -21.41
N PHE A 3 5.39 5.66 -20.47
CA PHE A 3 4.14 6.44 -20.55
C PHE A 3 4.13 7.48 -21.69
N PHE A 4 5.30 8.00 -22.07
CA PHE A 4 5.47 8.98 -23.15
C PHE A 4 5.52 8.29 -24.53
N LEU A 5 5.91 7.01 -24.59
CA LEU A 5 5.91 6.23 -25.82
C LEU A 5 4.49 5.79 -26.21
N LEU A 6 3.66 5.41 -25.24
CA LEU A 6 2.30 4.91 -25.51
C LEU A 6 1.38 5.99 -26.11
N THR A 7 1.55 7.26 -25.69
CA THR A 7 0.76 8.40 -26.18
C THR A 7 1.18 8.86 -27.57
N LYS A 8 2.45 8.67 -27.96
CA LYS A 8 2.96 9.08 -29.29
C LYS A 8 2.67 8.07 -30.40
N VAL A 9 2.47 6.79 -30.06
CA VAL A 9 2.31 5.69 -31.03
C VAL A 9 0.85 5.38 -31.38
N MET A 10 -0.13 5.67 -30.50
CA MET A 10 -1.52 5.28 -30.73
C MET A 10 -2.42 6.44 -31.19
N LYS A 11 -2.48 6.68 -32.50
CA LYS A 11 -3.59 7.42 -33.12
C LYS A 11 -4.82 6.50 -33.20
N SER A 12 -5.78 6.70 -32.29
CA SER A 12 -7.11 6.04 -32.23
C SER A 12 -7.13 4.51 -32.02
N PRO A 13 -7.75 3.99 -30.93
CA PRO A 13 -7.77 2.56 -30.64
C PRO A 13 -8.83 1.79 -31.45
N SER A 14 -8.41 0.81 -32.25
CA SER A 14 -9.30 0.01 -33.13
C SER A 14 -9.83 -1.29 -32.52
N THR A 15 -9.26 -1.80 -31.43
CA THR A 15 -9.65 -3.09 -30.80
C THR A 15 -10.05 -2.93 -29.33
N ARG A 16 -11.01 -3.75 -28.86
CA ARG A 16 -11.54 -3.73 -27.49
C ARG A 16 -10.47 -3.73 -26.36
N PRO A 17 -9.38 -4.54 -26.41
CA PRO A 17 -8.35 -4.50 -25.37
C PRO A 17 -7.53 -3.20 -25.39
N VAL A 18 -7.25 -2.66 -26.58
CA VAL A 18 -6.49 -1.40 -26.76
C VAL A 18 -7.33 -0.21 -26.28
N ARG A 19 -8.64 -0.24 -26.48
CA ARG A 19 -9.57 0.80 -25.99
C ARG A 19 -9.63 0.85 -24.47
N ARG A 20 -9.66 -0.30 -23.79
CA ARG A 20 -9.56 -0.37 -22.31
C ARG A 20 -8.22 0.15 -21.79
N ALA A 21 -7.12 -0.23 -22.42
CA ALA A 21 -5.80 0.29 -22.05
C ALA A 21 -5.70 1.81 -22.24
N TRP A 22 -6.30 2.33 -23.32
CA TRP A 22 -6.39 3.76 -23.59
C TRP A 22 -7.26 4.50 -22.57
N GLU A 23 -8.42 3.95 -22.19
CA GLU A 23 -9.30 4.53 -21.16
C GLU A 23 -8.60 4.60 -19.81
N ILE A 24 -7.89 3.53 -19.41
CA ILE A 24 -7.10 3.50 -18.17
C ILE A 24 -5.97 4.54 -18.24
N ALA A 25 -5.20 4.56 -19.33
CA ALA A 25 -4.11 5.53 -19.50
C ALA A 25 -4.61 6.98 -19.51
N SER A 26 -5.77 7.23 -20.13
CA SER A 26 -6.42 8.54 -20.15
C SER A 26 -6.91 8.95 -18.76
N GLN A 27 -7.45 8.01 -17.97
CA GLN A 27 -7.84 8.26 -16.58
C GLN A 27 -6.63 8.50 -15.67
N ILE A 28 -5.51 7.81 -15.88
CA ILE A 28 -4.25 8.07 -15.18
C ILE A 28 -3.73 9.48 -15.50
N LEU A 29 -3.72 9.85 -16.78
CA LEU A 29 -3.29 11.18 -17.24
C LEU A 29 -4.24 12.30 -16.82
N ALA A 30 -5.53 12.01 -16.67
CA ALA A 30 -6.56 12.97 -16.28
C ALA A 30 -6.69 13.12 -14.76
N LYS A 31 -6.17 12.18 -13.95
CA LYS A 31 -6.16 12.34 -12.50
C LYS A 31 -5.15 13.45 -12.20
N PRO A 32 -5.58 14.60 -11.65
CA PRO A 32 -4.65 15.64 -11.28
C PRO A 32 -3.64 15.04 -10.32
N VAL A 33 -2.34 15.20 -10.61
CA VAL A 33 -1.30 14.95 -9.61
C VAL A 33 -1.69 15.80 -8.41
N VAL A 34 -2.09 15.15 -7.33
CA VAL A 34 -2.51 15.83 -6.11
C VAL A 34 -1.36 16.76 -5.76
N GLY A 35 -1.62 18.08 -5.74
CA GLY A 35 -0.57 19.05 -5.49
C GLY A 35 0.15 18.66 -4.19
N ASN A 36 1.42 18.27 -4.31
CA ASN A 36 2.20 17.82 -3.16
C ASN A 36 2.30 18.97 -2.17
N ARG A 37 1.65 18.80 -1.03
CA ARG A 37 1.71 19.78 0.07
C ARG A 37 3.07 19.69 0.75
N LEU A 38 3.68 18.50 0.76
CA LEU A 38 5.00 18.20 1.29
C LEU A 38 5.77 17.28 0.34
N SER A 39 6.62 17.87 -0.51
CA SER A 39 7.51 17.12 -1.41
C SER A 39 8.42 16.12 -0.70
N ALA A 40 8.77 16.37 0.57
CA ALA A 40 9.59 15.48 1.39
C ALA A 40 8.92 14.15 1.77
N LEU A 41 7.59 14.05 1.71
CA LEU A 41 6.86 12.82 2.02
C LEU A 41 6.58 11.96 0.78
N VAL A 42 6.94 12.44 -0.40
CA VAL A 42 6.95 11.61 -1.61
C VAL A 42 8.21 10.76 -1.55
N PRO A 43 8.10 9.41 -1.61
CA PRO A 43 9.27 8.56 -1.68
C PRO A 43 10.15 8.95 -2.85
N SER A 44 11.47 8.90 -2.65
CA SER A 44 12.47 9.17 -3.69
C SER A 44 13.44 8.00 -3.81
N ALA A 45 14.05 7.83 -4.98
CA ALA A 45 15.05 6.79 -5.28
C ALA A 45 14.49 5.37 -5.47
N PHE A 46 13.19 5.28 -5.72
CA PHE A 46 12.44 4.07 -6.08
C PHE A 46 11.93 4.13 -7.52
N ALA A 47 12.36 5.12 -8.31
CA ALA A 47 11.89 5.34 -9.67
C ALA A 47 12.17 4.12 -10.56
N PRO A 48 11.28 3.84 -11.53
CA PRO A 48 11.46 2.70 -12.43
C PRO A 48 12.74 2.86 -13.24
N THR A 49 13.64 1.87 -13.15
CA THR A 49 14.83 1.83 -14.00
C THR A 49 14.44 1.25 -15.36
N SER A 50 15.24 1.55 -16.40
CA SER A 50 15.01 0.98 -17.74
C SER A 50 15.11 -0.55 -17.79
N GLU A 51 15.67 -1.16 -16.74
CA GLU A 51 15.87 -2.59 -16.57
C GLU A 51 14.77 -3.24 -15.72
N ASP A 52 13.69 -2.52 -15.40
CA ASP A 52 12.61 -3.10 -14.60
C ASP A 52 12.00 -4.32 -15.29
N ASP A 53 12.03 -5.45 -14.59
CA ASP A 53 11.47 -6.71 -15.05
C ASP A 53 9.98 -6.55 -15.43
N ILE A 54 9.54 -7.27 -16.47
CA ILE A 54 8.15 -7.29 -16.96
C ILE A 54 7.16 -7.58 -15.81
N GLU A 55 7.59 -8.40 -14.83
CA GLU A 55 6.80 -8.74 -13.65
C GLU A 55 6.57 -7.53 -12.72
N ILE A 56 7.64 -6.77 -12.43
CA ILE A 56 7.57 -5.53 -11.63
C ILE A 56 6.62 -4.53 -12.28
N ALA A 57 6.77 -4.31 -13.58
CA ALA A 57 5.87 -3.45 -14.35
C ALA A 57 4.41 -3.92 -14.29
N GLY A 58 4.19 -5.24 -14.32
CA GLY A 58 2.87 -5.85 -14.15
C GLY A 58 2.23 -5.57 -12.78
N HIS A 59 3.03 -5.61 -11.71
CA HIS A 59 2.57 -5.24 -10.36
C HIS A 59 2.21 -3.76 -10.27
N LEU A 60 3.08 -2.87 -10.73
CA LEU A 60 2.83 -1.42 -10.70
C LEU A 60 1.58 -1.04 -11.48
N ARG A 61 1.39 -1.60 -12.69
CA ARG A 61 0.17 -1.39 -13.48
C ARG A 61 -1.09 -1.84 -12.75
N TRP A 62 -1.02 -2.98 -12.06
CA TRP A 62 -2.15 -3.45 -11.26
C TRP A 62 -2.45 -2.48 -10.10
N MET A 63 -1.43 -1.95 -9.43
CA MET A 63 -1.59 -0.96 -8.35
C MET A 63 -2.22 0.34 -8.86
N GLU A 64 -1.76 0.84 -10.01
CA GLU A 64 -2.36 2.01 -10.69
C GLU A 64 -3.85 1.79 -10.99
N GLN A 65 -4.21 0.63 -11.55
CA GLN A 65 -5.61 0.29 -11.80
C GLN A 65 -6.45 0.29 -10.53
N LYS A 66 -5.93 -0.22 -9.41
CA LYS A 66 -6.63 -0.21 -8.13
C LYS A 66 -6.79 1.19 -7.54
N ASP A 67 -5.78 2.05 -7.69
CA ASP A 67 -5.85 3.43 -7.25
C ASP A 67 -6.87 4.26 -8.04
N ILE A 68 -7.00 4.04 -9.35
CA ILE A 68 -8.05 4.66 -10.18
C ILE A 68 -9.44 4.25 -9.69
N LEU A 69 -9.61 2.97 -9.35
CA LEU A 69 -10.87 2.43 -8.83
C LEU A 69 -11.15 2.83 -7.37
N GLY A 70 -10.22 3.52 -6.72
CA GLY A 70 -10.35 3.89 -5.32
C GLY A 70 -10.35 2.67 -4.37
N GLN A 71 -9.62 1.60 -4.70
CA GLN A 71 -9.56 0.36 -3.92
C GLN A 71 -8.26 0.24 -3.12
N ASP A 72 -8.35 -0.20 -1.87
CA ASP A 72 -7.19 -0.52 -1.04
C ASP A 72 -6.51 -1.82 -1.51
N MET A 73 -5.20 -1.88 -1.32
CA MET A 73 -4.34 -2.91 -1.91
C MET A 73 -3.67 -3.74 -0.83
N LEU A 74 -3.56 -5.06 -1.05
CA LEU A 74 -2.78 -5.97 -0.24
C LEU A 74 -1.70 -6.64 -1.09
N LEU A 75 -0.45 -6.39 -0.73
CA LEU A 75 0.72 -7.00 -1.33
C LEU A 75 1.16 -8.19 -0.46
N LEU A 76 0.84 -9.40 -0.93
CA LEU A 76 1.17 -10.65 -0.24
C LEU A 76 2.40 -11.28 -0.89
N GLY A 77 3.36 -11.71 -0.10
CA GLY A 77 4.56 -12.35 -0.64
C GLY A 77 5.57 -12.71 0.44
N PRO A 78 6.66 -13.40 0.07
CA PRO A 78 7.67 -13.85 1.02
C PRO A 78 8.37 -12.66 1.72
N PRO A 79 9.01 -12.90 2.87
CA PRO A 79 9.81 -11.88 3.54
C PRO A 79 10.87 -11.31 2.60
N GLY A 80 10.99 -9.99 2.58
CA GLY A 80 11.91 -9.28 1.69
C GLY A 80 11.48 -7.86 1.39
N ALA A 81 12.38 -7.08 0.79
CA ALA A 81 12.17 -5.67 0.53
C ALA A 81 11.24 -5.38 -0.66
N LEU A 82 11.05 -6.34 -1.58
CA LEU A 82 10.36 -6.12 -2.86
C LEU A 82 8.94 -5.56 -2.70
N ARG A 83 8.14 -6.05 -1.74
CA ARG A 83 6.77 -5.58 -1.48
C ARG A 83 6.75 -4.11 -1.06
N ARG A 84 7.62 -3.75 -0.11
CA ARG A 84 7.77 -2.37 0.37
C ARG A 84 8.30 -1.48 -0.74
N HIS A 85 9.32 -1.93 -1.48
CA HIS A 85 9.85 -1.21 -2.64
C HIS A 85 8.76 -0.95 -3.67
N LEU A 86 7.96 -1.94 -4.07
CA LEU A 86 6.86 -1.76 -5.01
C LEU A 86 5.85 -0.69 -4.54
N ALA A 87 5.49 -0.71 -3.25
CA ALA A 87 4.60 0.31 -2.68
C ALA A 87 5.21 1.73 -2.76
N LEU A 88 6.50 1.86 -2.43
CA LEU A 88 7.21 3.15 -2.50
C LEU A 88 7.43 3.60 -3.96
N ARG A 89 7.80 2.69 -4.87
CA ARG A 89 7.93 2.94 -6.32
C ARG A 89 6.62 3.50 -6.88
N PHE A 90 5.51 2.87 -6.52
CA PHE A 90 4.17 3.28 -6.93
C PHE A 90 3.82 4.70 -6.43
N CYS A 91 4.19 5.02 -5.19
CA CYS A 91 3.96 6.37 -4.66
C CYS A 91 4.83 7.41 -5.35
N GLU A 92 6.12 7.11 -5.59
CA GLU A 92 7.02 8.00 -6.32
C GLU A 92 6.56 8.24 -7.77
N SER A 93 6.13 7.19 -8.48
CA SER A 93 5.72 7.31 -9.89
C SER A 93 4.48 8.18 -10.08
N LEU A 94 3.58 8.19 -9.09
CA LEU A 94 2.39 9.04 -9.07
C LEU A 94 2.60 10.35 -8.32
N GLY A 95 3.80 10.57 -7.78
CA GLY A 95 4.12 11.73 -6.95
C GLY A 95 3.23 11.84 -5.72
N ARG A 96 2.87 10.73 -5.07
CA ARG A 96 2.00 10.69 -3.90
C ARG A 96 2.80 10.67 -2.60
N GLU A 97 2.37 11.50 -1.66
CA GLU A 97 2.82 11.46 -0.29
C GLU A 97 2.45 10.12 0.36
N ALA A 98 3.42 9.48 1.02
CA ALA A 98 3.23 8.20 1.69
C ALA A 98 3.87 8.19 3.08
N GLU A 99 3.20 7.55 4.04
CA GLU A 99 3.75 7.28 5.36
C GLU A 99 3.70 5.78 5.64
N VAL A 100 4.78 5.24 6.22
CA VAL A 100 4.90 3.81 6.53
C VAL A 100 4.67 3.60 8.01
N LEU A 101 3.61 2.86 8.35
CA LEU A 101 3.39 2.36 9.70
C LEU A 101 3.80 0.88 9.75
N THR A 102 4.82 0.57 10.55
CA THR A 102 5.21 -0.81 10.80
C THR A 102 4.37 -1.37 11.94
N VAL A 103 3.56 -2.38 11.64
CA VAL A 103 2.73 -3.08 12.62
C VAL A 103 3.56 -4.16 13.30
N THR A 104 3.56 -4.11 14.63
CA THR A 104 4.23 -5.06 15.52
C THR A 104 3.22 -5.61 16.52
N ARG A 105 3.61 -6.62 17.29
CA ARG A 105 2.77 -7.14 18.39
C ARG A 105 2.55 -6.11 19.50
N ASP A 106 3.41 -5.09 19.56
CA ASP A 106 3.34 -4.02 20.56
C ASP A 106 2.59 -2.79 20.04
N THR A 107 2.07 -2.83 18.80
CA THR A 107 1.27 -1.73 18.25
C THR A 107 -0.02 -1.57 19.06
N THR A 108 -0.26 -0.36 19.52
CA THR A 108 -1.41 0.01 20.35
C THR A 108 -2.40 0.89 19.58
N GLU A 109 -3.58 1.13 20.16
CA GLU A 109 -4.54 2.06 19.56
C GLU A 109 -3.99 3.49 19.46
N ALA A 110 -3.13 3.92 20.38
CA ALA A 110 -2.51 5.24 20.35
C ALA A 110 -1.62 5.43 19.11
N ASP A 111 -0.94 4.37 18.66
CA ASP A 111 -0.13 4.38 17.44
C ASP A 111 -1.00 4.49 16.16
N LEU A 112 -2.29 4.19 16.27
CA LEU A 112 -3.25 4.29 15.17
C LEU A 112 -4.09 5.57 15.18
N LYS A 113 -4.45 6.05 16.37
CA LYS A 113 -5.33 7.20 16.60
C LYS A 113 -4.50 8.43 16.95
N GLN A 114 -4.26 8.64 18.25
CA GLN A 114 -3.56 9.81 18.76
C GLN A 114 -2.66 9.43 19.91
N ARG A 115 -1.55 10.14 20.04
CA ARG A 115 -0.68 10.06 21.21
C ARG A 115 -1.00 11.22 22.15
N ARG A 116 -1.27 10.89 23.41
CA ARG A 116 -1.40 11.88 24.48
C ARG A 116 0.00 12.34 24.92
N GLU A 117 0.23 13.63 24.80
CA GLU A 117 1.46 14.31 25.20
C GLU A 117 1.16 15.29 26.35
N LEU A 118 2.13 15.46 27.24
CA LEU A 118 2.05 16.44 28.31
C LEU A 118 3.01 17.57 27.94
N THR A 119 2.46 18.74 27.65
CA THR A 119 3.25 19.94 27.34
C THR A 119 3.29 20.83 28.59
N SER A 120 4.49 21.02 29.13
CA SER A 120 4.72 21.97 30.23
C SER A 120 4.94 23.37 29.66
N GLY A 121 4.08 24.31 30.04
CA GLY A 121 4.19 25.73 29.69
C GLY A 121 4.28 26.63 30.91
N PRO A 122 4.42 27.96 30.71
CA PRO A 122 4.45 28.94 31.79
C PRO A 122 3.20 28.91 32.69
N ASP A 123 2.05 28.52 32.13
CA ASP A 123 0.74 28.46 32.82
C ASP A 123 0.40 27.07 33.39
N GLY A 124 1.35 26.12 33.37
CA GLY A 124 1.19 24.77 33.91
C GLY A 124 1.37 23.66 32.89
N THR A 125 1.02 22.42 33.28
CA THR A 125 1.11 21.23 32.42
C THR A 125 -0.23 20.97 31.74
N HIS A 126 -0.28 21.10 30.42
CA HIS A 126 -1.48 20.81 29.62
C HIS A 126 -1.33 19.48 28.90
N THR A 127 -2.46 18.79 28.73
CA THR A 127 -2.52 17.58 27.90
C THR A 127 -2.80 17.98 26.46
N THR A 128 -1.92 17.61 25.53
CA THR A 128 -2.07 17.78 24.10
C THR A 128 -2.24 16.42 23.43
N TYR A 129 -3.03 16.35 22.35
CA TYR A 129 -3.21 15.15 21.56
C TYR A 129 -2.52 15.35 20.21
N SER A 130 -1.66 14.42 19.84
CA SER A 130 -0.89 14.44 18.60
C SER A 130 -1.41 13.35 17.66
N ASP A 131 -1.83 13.73 16.46
CA ASP A 131 -2.39 12.81 15.46
C ASP A 131 -1.33 11.83 14.96
N SER A 132 -1.63 10.52 15.05
CA SER A 132 -0.76 9.46 14.54
C SER A 132 -0.81 9.34 13.01
N MET A 133 0.12 8.56 12.43
CA MET A 133 0.26 8.43 10.97
C MET A 133 -1.06 8.12 10.23
N PRO A 134 -1.92 7.16 10.69
CA PRO A 134 -3.13 6.83 9.96
C PRO A 134 -4.14 7.99 9.89
N VAL A 135 -4.28 8.74 10.99
CA VAL A 135 -5.13 9.93 11.08
C VAL A 135 -4.63 10.99 10.10
N ARG A 136 -3.34 11.35 10.17
CA ARG A 136 -2.76 12.35 9.26
C ARG A 136 -2.91 11.94 7.80
N CYS A 137 -2.66 10.67 7.47
CA CYS A 137 -2.81 10.18 6.11
C CYS A 137 -4.25 10.30 5.60
N ALA A 138 -5.22 9.97 6.45
CA ALA A 138 -6.63 10.03 6.11
C ALA A 138 -7.14 11.47 5.93
N LEU A 139 -6.74 12.40 6.79
CA LEU A 139 -7.12 13.81 6.68
C LEU A 139 -6.44 14.51 5.49
N MET A 140 -5.18 14.16 5.21
CA MET A 140 -4.39 14.80 4.15
C MET A 140 -4.51 14.12 2.78
N GLY A 141 -5.14 12.94 2.69
CA GLY A 141 -5.29 12.21 1.42
C GLY A 141 -4.03 11.46 0.96
N ARG A 142 -3.16 11.10 1.89
CA ARG A 142 -1.89 10.39 1.64
C ARG A 142 -2.10 8.89 1.44
N VAL A 143 -1.03 8.21 1.05
CA VAL A 143 -0.97 6.74 1.10
C VAL A 143 -0.48 6.30 2.47
N LEU A 144 -1.26 5.48 3.16
CA LEU A 144 -0.81 4.75 4.35
C LEU A 144 -0.29 3.38 3.93
N ILE A 145 1.00 3.12 4.18
CA ILE A 145 1.60 1.81 3.98
C ILE A 145 1.60 1.08 5.32
N LEU A 146 0.80 0.02 5.44
CA LEU A 146 0.75 -0.84 6.63
C LEU A 146 1.70 -2.02 6.42
N ASP A 147 2.85 -2.03 7.08
CA ASP A 147 3.82 -3.11 6.95
C ASP A 147 3.72 -4.12 8.09
N GLY A 148 3.46 -5.38 7.77
CA GLY A 148 3.38 -6.45 8.75
C GLY A 148 2.00 -6.59 9.36
N ILE A 149 0.94 -6.38 8.56
CA ILE A 149 -0.45 -6.47 9.03
C ILE A 149 -0.80 -7.85 9.62
N GLU A 150 -0.06 -8.91 9.26
CA GLU A 150 -0.18 -10.23 9.89
C GLU A 150 0.21 -10.24 11.37
N LYS A 151 0.94 -9.24 11.86
CA LYS A 151 1.38 -9.12 13.26
C LYS A 151 0.43 -8.30 14.12
N ALA A 152 -0.66 -7.78 13.54
CA ALA A 152 -1.63 -7.00 14.25
C ALA A 152 -2.28 -7.84 15.37
N GLU A 153 -2.28 -7.29 16.58
CA GLU A 153 -2.93 -7.88 17.74
C GLU A 153 -4.43 -7.55 17.79
N ARG A 154 -5.20 -8.37 18.51
CA ARG A 154 -6.67 -8.28 18.55
C ARG A 154 -7.21 -6.92 19.00
N ASN A 155 -6.46 -6.21 19.84
CA ASN A 155 -6.81 -4.89 20.35
C ASN A 155 -6.89 -3.82 19.25
N VAL A 156 -6.05 -3.90 18.21
CA VAL A 156 -5.99 -2.88 17.15
C VAL A 156 -6.84 -3.22 15.92
N LEU A 157 -7.27 -4.49 15.76
CA LEU A 157 -8.05 -4.93 14.61
C LEU A 157 -9.39 -4.19 14.45
N PRO A 158 -10.19 -3.90 15.50
CA PRO A 158 -11.43 -3.15 15.34
C PRO A 158 -11.19 -1.75 14.76
N THR A 159 -10.18 -1.06 15.28
CA THR A 159 -9.79 0.29 14.84
C THR A 159 -9.32 0.27 13.38
N LEU A 160 -8.47 -0.68 12.99
CA LEU A 160 -8.04 -0.84 11.59
C LEU A 160 -9.20 -1.23 10.66
N ASN A 161 -10.07 -2.16 11.08
CA ASN A 161 -11.23 -2.57 10.30
C ASN A 161 -12.13 -1.39 9.99
N ASN A 162 -12.49 -0.58 10.99
CA ASN A 162 -13.38 0.56 10.79
C ASN A 162 -12.77 1.63 9.87
N LEU A 163 -11.46 1.88 10.01
CA LEU A 163 -10.74 2.80 9.13
C LEU A 163 -10.72 2.30 7.67
N LEU A 164 -10.53 1.00 7.45
CA LEU A 164 -10.47 0.40 6.11
C LEU A 164 -11.85 0.25 5.47
N GLU A 165 -12.86 -0.07 6.26
CA GLU A 165 -14.23 -0.28 5.80
C GLU A 165 -14.99 1.03 5.58
N ASN A 166 -15.10 1.84 6.63
CA ASN A 166 -16.00 2.99 6.65
C ASN A 166 -15.28 4.32 6.48
N ARG A 167 -13.93 4.32 6.51
CA ARG A 167 -13.13 5.55 6.67
C ARG A 167 -13.53 6.29 7.94
N GLU A 168 -13.74 5.54 9.02
CA GLU A 168 -14.22 6.07 10.28
C GLU A 168 -13.26 5.76 11.43
N MET A 169 -13.07 6.74 12.30
CA MET A 169 -12.22 6.62 13.48
C MET A 169 -12.62 7.66 14.52
N ALA A 170 -12.91 7.18 15.74
CA ALA A 170 -13.02 8.06 16.90
C ALA A 170 -11.61 8.42 17.40
N LEU A 171 -11.38 9.72 17.60
CA LEU A 171 -10.16 10.28 18.13
C LEU A 171 -10.32 10.58 19.62
N ASP A 172 -9.20 10.57 20.36
CA ASP A 172 -9.19 10.70 21.82
C ASP A 172 -9.45 12.15 22.28
N ASP A 173 -9.23 13.13 21.39
CA ASP A 173 -9.57 14.54 21.58
C ASP A 173 -11.07 14.87 21.38
N GLY A 174 -11.89 13.86 21.07
CA GLY A 174 -13.33 14.00 20.85
C GLY A 174 -13.72 14.24 19.39
N ARG A 175 -12.77 14.35 18.47
CA ARG A 175 -13.07 14.40 17.03
C ARG A 175 -13.46 13.02 16.50
N PHE A 176 -14.23 13.00 15.43
CA PHE A 176 -14.68 11.78 14.77
C PHE A 176 -14.48 11.89 13.26
N MET A 177 -13.57 11.07 12.73
CA MET A 177 -13.33 10.99 11.29
C MET A 177 -14.47 10.25 10.61
N ILE A 178 -14.95 10.79 9.49
CA ILE A 178 -15.98 10.18 8.64
C ILE A 178 -15.60 10.25 7.16
N ALA A 179 -16.09 9.28 6.38
CA ALA A 179 -15.92 9.29 4.93
C ALA A 179 -16.41 10.60 4.29
N ALA A 180 -15.64 11.13 3.33
CA ALA A 180 -15.99 12.24 2.47
C ALA A 180 -17.48 12.30 2.08
N ARG A 181 -18.00 11.23 1.46
CA ARG A 181 -19.40 11.14 1.02
C ARG A 181 -20.43 11.36 2.15
N ARG A 182 -20.10 10.94 3.38
CA ARG A 182 -20.99 11.07 4.55
C ARG A 182 -20.88 12.46 5.13
N PHE A 183 -19.66 12.99 5.21
CA PHE A 183 -19.41 14.38 5.60
C PHE A 183 -20.13 15.36 4.69
N ASP A 184 -20.01 15.19 3.37
CA ASP A 184 -20.62 16.07 2.37
C ASP A 184 -22.16 15.97 2.36
N ALA A 185 -22.72 14.90 2.94
CA ALA A 185 -24.16 14.70 3.09
C ALA A 185 -24.71 15.26 4.42
N LEU A 186 -23.85 15.70 5.36
CA LEU A 186 -24.32 16.38 6.57
C LEU A 186 -24.90 17.74 6.19
N ALA A 187 -26.19 17.94 6.45
CA ALA A 187 -26.88 19.22 6.24
C ALA A 187 -26.87 20.13 7.49
N GLY A 188 -26.01 19.84 8.48
CA GLY A 188 -26.04 20.46 9.81
C GLY A 188 -24.66 20.81 10.36
N ASP A 189 -24.57 20.95 11.68
CA ASP A 189 -23.32 21.27 12.37
C ASP A 189 -22.28 20.16 12.19
N THR A 190 -21.12 20.53 11.66
CA THR A 190 -19.97 19.63 11.46
C THR A 190 -18.99 19.68 12.64
N SER A 191 -19.35 20.34 13.74
CA SER A 191 -18.52 20.40 14.94
C SER A 191 -18.18 18.99 15.44
N GLY A 192 -16.88 18.75 15.67
CA GLY A 192 -16.37 17.45 16.09
C GLY A 192 -16.23 16.40 14.98
N PHE A 193 -16.67 16.65 13.75
CA PHE A 193 -16.46 15.72 12.63
C PHE A 193 -15.30 16.14 11.75
N GLU A 194 -14.51 15.16 11.30
CA GLU A 194 -13.38 15.38 10.41
C GLU A 194 -13.60 14.63 9.09
N ARG A 195 -13.46 15.35 7.97
CA ARG A 195 -13.66 14.79 6.64
C ARG A 195 -12.44 13.98 6.21
N VAL A 196 -12.59 12.67 6.05
CA VAL A 196 -11.55 11.84 5.41
C VAL A 196 -11.46 12.19 3.93
N HIS A 197 -10.24 12.41 3.45
CA HIS A 197 -9.95 12.83 2.10
C HIS A 197 -10.18 11.69 1.08
N ASP A 198 -10.80 11.97 -0.06
CA ASP A 198 -11.16 10.96 -1.09
C ASP A 198 -9.94 10.22 -1.67
N ASN A 199 -8.81 10.92 -1.78
CA ASN A 199 -7.54 10.33 -2.21
C ASN A 199 -6.85 9.43 -1.17
N PHE A 200 -7.32 9.38 0.08
CA PHE A 200 -6.74 8.49 1.09
C PHE A 200 -6.77 7.04 0.60
N ARG A 201 -5.63 6.36 0.70
CA ARG A 201 -5.42 5.02 0.18
C ARG A 201 -4.58 4.20 1.14
N VAL A 202 -4.93 2.92 1.31
CA VAL A 202 -4.12 2.01 2.11
C VAL A 202 -3.47 0.95 1.23
N ILE A 203 -2.17 0.74 1.45
CA ILE A 203 -1.39 -0.37 0.89
C ILE A 203 -0.91 -1.22 2.07
N ALA A 204 -1.52 -2.38 2.26
CA ALA A 204 -1.09 -3.34 3.26
C ALA A 204 -0.04 -4.30 2.69
N LEU A 205 1.01 -4.57 3.46
CA LEU A 205 2.05 -5.56 3.15
C LEU A 205 1.89 -6.70 4.14
N ALA A 206 1.68 -7.91 3.63
CA ALA A 206 1.48 -9.10 4.47
C ALA A 206 2.40 -10.23 4.08
N LEU A 207 2.75 -11.05 5.07
CA LEU A 207 3.40 -12.34 4.88
C LEU A 207 2.38 -13.48 4.75
N PRO A 208 2.69 -14.54 3.99
CA PRO A 208 1.92 -15.77 4.01
C PRO A 208 2.05 -16.45 5.39
N CYS A 209 0.92 -16.67 6.05
CA CYS A 209 0.85 -17.33 7.36
C CYS A 209 -0.19 -18.46 7.31
N PRO A 210 0.21 -19.75 7.35
CA PRO A 210 1.59 -20.29 7.39
C PRO A 210 2.36 -20.05 6.07
N PRO A 211 3.72 -20.12 6.05
CA PRO A 211 4.64 -20.61 7.09
C PRO A 211 5.36 -19.52 7.90
N CYS A 212 5.17 -18.23 7.58
CA CYS A 212 5.74 -17.17 8.39
C CYS A 212 5.02 -17.05 9.74
N VAL A 213 5.73 -16.56 10.76
CA VAL A 213 5.14 -16.27 12.07
C VAL A 213 4.21 -15.06 11.96
N GLY A 214 2.99 -15.21 12.46
CA GLY A 214 1.99 -14.16 12.49
C GLY A 214 0.60 -14.75 12.70
N ASN A 215 -0.40 -13.89 12.57
CA ASN A 215 -1.80 -14.27 12.52
C ASN A 215 -2.26 -14.25 11.06
N PRO A 216 -2.93 -15.30 10.57
CA PRO A 216 -3.58 -15.23 9.27
C PRO A 216 -4.57 -14.07 9.28
N LEU A 217 -4.61 -13.30 8.20
CA LEU A 217 -5.48 -12.13 8.11
C LEU A 217 -6.93 -12.53 8.38
N ASP A 218 -7.56 -11.87 9.35
CA ASP A 218 -8.95 -12.15 9.70
C ASP A 218 -9.86 -12.04 8.47
N PRO A 219 -10.87 -12.92 8.31
CA PRO A 219 -11.72 -12.92 7.12
C PRO A 219 -12.33 -11.56 6.74
N PRO A 220 -12.80 -10.72 7.70
CA PRO A 220 -13.26 -9.37 7.41
C PRO A 220 -12.19 -8.49 6.75
N LEU A 221 -10.99 -8.40 7.35
CA LEU A 221 -9.86 -7.62 6.81
C LEU A 221 -9.44 -8.12 5.44
N ARG A 222 -9.33 -9.45 5.29
CA ARG A 222 -8.93 -10.10 4.04
C ARG A 222 -9.84 -9.74 2.88
N SER A 223 -11.13 -9.63 3.14
CA SER A 223 -12.14 -9.34 2.11
C SER A 223 -12.17 -7.86 1.70
N ARG A 224 -11.57 -6.96 2.48
CA ARG A 224 -11.49 -5.51 2.15
C ARG A 224 -10.42 -5.19 1.15
N PHE A 225 -9.33 -5.94 1.17
CA PHE A 225 -8.23 -5.70 0.27
C PHE A 225 -8.42 -6.42 -1.06
N GLN A 226 -8.00 -5.76 -2.12
CA GLN A 226 -7.65 -6.44 -3.35
C GLN A 226 -6.24 -6.99 -3.19
N ALA A 227 -6.09 -8.32 -3.20
CA ALA A 227 -4.80 -8.95 -2.99
C ALA A 227 -4.04 -9.15 -4.30
N ARG A 228 -2.73 -8.89 -4.27
CA ARG A 228 -1.77 -9.25 -5.31
C ARG A 228 -0.66 -10.06 -4.67
N VAL A 229 -0.46 -11.28 -5.17
CA VAL A 229 0.69 -12.10 -4.80
C VAL A 229 1.91 -11.59 -5.56
N ILE A 230 2.99 -11.34 -4.83
CA ILE A 230 4.29 -10.95 -5.37
C ILE A 230 5.22 -12.15 -5.20
N ALA A 231 5.64 -12.68 -6.35
CA ALA A 231 6.63 -13.73 -6.35
C ALA A 231 7.99 -13.16 -5.95
N PRO A 232 8.82 -13.95 -5.28
CA PRO A 232 10.19 -13.59 -4.99
C PRO A 232 10.99 -13.46 -6.30
N PRO A 233 11.91 -12.49 -6.39
CA PRO A 233 12.71 -12.31 -7.60
C PRO A 233 13.57 -13.55 -7.83
N ILE A 234 13.53 -14.06 -9.06
CA ILE A 234 14.43 -15.14 -9.47
C ILE A 234 15.75 -14.48 -9.85
N VAL A 235 16.82 -14.77 -9.11
CA VAL A 235 18.16 -14.33 -9.46
C VAL A 235 18.59 -15.09 -10.72
N THR A 236 18.42 -14.50 -11.89
CA THR A 236 18.77 -15.11 -13.19
C THR A 236 20.15 -14.66 -13.70
N SER A 237 20.67 -13.53 -13.20
CA SER A 237 21.95 -12.97 -13.63
C SER A 237 22.79 -12.48 -12.44
N ALA A 238 24.12 -12.54 -12.61
CA ALA A 238 25.07 -12.07 -11.61
C ALA A 238 25.01 -10.53 -11.49
N PRO A 239 24.80 -9.97 -10.29
CA PRO A 239 25.04 -8.55 -10.06
C PRO A 239 26.57 -8.31 -10.04
N GLY A 240 27.15 -8.06 -11.21
CA GLY A 240 28.50 -7.54 -11.34
C GLY A 240 29.51 -8.46 -12.06
N PRO A 241 30.61 -7.88 -12.57
CA PRO A 241 31.58 -8.56 -13.41
C PRO A 241 32.58 -9.33 -12.54
N GLN A 242 32.19 -10.48 -11.96
CA GLN A 242 33.12 -11.47 -11.35
C GLN A 242 32.47 -12.71 -10.71
N ILE A 243 31.14 -12.85 -10.68
CA ILE A 243 30.50 -13.97 -9.98
C ILE A 243 30.47 -15.22 -10.88
N PRO A 244 31.02 -16.37 -10.46
CA PRO A 244 30.94 -17.60 -11.24
C PRO A 244 29.48 -18.04 -11.46
N GLU A 245 29.12 -18.36 -12.70
CA GLU A 245 27.75 -18.78 -13.05
C GLU A 245 27.25 -19.97 -12.22
N GLY A 246 28.15 -20.89 -11.85
CA GLY A 246 27.83 -22.04 -11.01
C GLY A 246 27.33 -21.66 -9.61
N LEU A 247 27.85 -20.56 -9.04
CA LEU A 247 27.38 -20.03 -7.76
C LEU A 247 26.01 -19.36 -7.91
N VAL A 248 25.81 -18.59 -8.97
CA VAL A 248 24.51 -17.95 -9.28
C VAL A 248 23.42 -19.00 -9.43
N ARG A 249 23.67 -20.08 -10.19
CA ARG A 249 22.71 -21.18 -10.36
C ARG A 249 22.39 -21.89 -9.04
N ARG A 250 23.38 -22.12 -8.17
CA ARG A 250 23.17 -22.73 -6.86
C ARG A 250 22.36 -21.83 -5.92
N LEU A 251 22.66 -20.53 -5.90
CA LEU A 251 21.91 -19.55 -5.12
C LEU A 251 20.49 -19.38 -5.64
N ALA A 252 20.29 -19.37 -6.96
CA ALA A 252 18.97 -19.33 -7.58
C ALA A 252 18.14 -20.58 -7.24
N ALA A 253 18.75 -21.77 -7.27
CA ALA A 253 18.10 -23.02 -6.88
C ALA A 253 17.75 -23.05 -5.38
N LEU A 254 18.66 -22.60 -4.52
CA LEU A 254 18.42 -22.48 -3.08
C LEU A 254 17.28 -21.48 -2.79
N GLN A 255 17.30 -20.32 -3.46
CA GLN A 255 16.27 -19.30 -3.35
C GLN A 255 14.90 -19.87 -3.78
N LYS A 256 14.86 -20.59 -4.91
CA LYS A 256 13.65 -21.28 -5.39
C LYS A 256 13.10 -22.26 -4.34
N ALA A 257 13.95 -23.11 -3.76
CA ALA A 257 13.54 -24.06 -2.73
C ALA A 257 13.00 -23.38 -1.46
N ILE A 258 13.62 -22.28 -1.01
CA ILE A 258 13.13 -21.48 0.12
C ILE A 258 11.76 -20.87 -0.20
N ASN A 259 11.60 -20.36 -1.42
CA ASN A 259 10.39 -19.68 -1.88
C ASN A 259 9.19 -20.64 -2.03
N GLU A 260 9.42 -21.83 -2.58
CA GLU A 260 8.38 -22.87 -2.70
C GLU A 260 7.86 -23.28 -1.33
N ARG A 261 8.77 -23.42 -0.35
CA ARG A 261 8.40 -23.67 1.04
C ARG A 261 7.64 -22.50 1.67
N ALA A 262 7.95 -21.26 1.29
CA ALA A 262 7.31 -20.03 1.80
C ALA A 262 5.90 -19.76 1.23
N LEU A 263 5.60 -20.23 0.00
CA LEU A 263 4.36 -19.91 -0.73
C LEU A 263 3.37 -21.08 -0.85
N GLY A 264 3.80 -22.32 -0.56
CA GLY A 264 3.03 -23.55 -0.80
C GLY A 264 1.67 -23.70 -0.09
N THR A 265 1.26 -22.75 0.76
CA THR A 265 0.04 -22.80 1.59
C THR A 265 -0.96 -21.67 1.31
N VAL A 266 -0.71 -20.79 0.34
CA VAL A 266 -1.56 -19.60 0.12
C VAL A 266 -2.78 -19.94 -0.73
N THR A 267 -3.92 -20.25 -0.10
CA THR A 267 -5.24 -20.26 -0.74
C THR A 267 -5.94 -18.91 -0.55
N LEU A 268 -5.86 -18.04 -1.55
CA LEU A 268 -6.69 -16.83 -1.66
C LEU A 268 -7.72 -17.00 -2.78
N PRO A 269 -9.01 -16.67 -2.56
CA PRO A 269 -9.99 -16.69 -3.64
C PRO A 269 -9.61 -15.63 -4.70
N GLY A 270 -9.35 -16.10 -5.93
CA GLY A 270 -8.99 -15.25 -7.07
C GLY A 270 -7.49 -15.14 -7.39
N ALA A 271 -6.60 -15.63 -6.52
CA ALA A 271 -5.17 -15.72 -6.83
C ALA A 271 -4.85 -17.14 -7.34
N ARG A 272 -5.07 -17.39 -8.64
CA ARG A 272 -4.46 -18.55 -9.28
C ARG A 272 -2.96 -18.27 -9.38
N LEU A 273 -2.15 -19.00 -8.60
CA LEU A 273 -0.74 -19.16 -8.93
C LEU A 273 -0.69 -19.79 -10.34
N PRO A 274 0.15 -19.29 -11.27
CA PRO A 274 0.45 -20.05 -12.47
C PRO A 274 1.06 -21.39 -12.04
N ALA A 275 0.40 -22.49 -12.39
CA ALA A 275 1.00 -23.81 -12.28
C ALA A 275 2.17 -23.84 -13.28
N PHE A 276 3.39 -23.71 -12.77
CA PHE A 276 4.59 -23.94 -13.57
C PHE A 276 4.85 -25.44 -13.60
N SER A 277 4.37 -26.09 -14.67
CA SER A 277 4.89 -27.37 -15.16
C SER A 277 6.22 -27.15 -15.88
#